data_AF-L8TRD5-F1
#
_entry.id   AF-L8TRD5-F1
#
_cell.length_a   1.000
_cell.length_b   1.000
_cell.length_c   1.000
_cell.angle_alpha   90.00
_cell.angle_beta   90.00
_cell.angle_gamma   90.00
#
_symmetry.space_group_name_H-M   'P 1'
#
loop_
_entity.id
_entity.type
_entity.pdbx_description
1 polymer ?
#
loop_
_entity_poly.entity_id
_entity_poly.type
_entity_poly.pdbx_seq_one_letter_code
_entity_poly.pdbx_strand_id
1 'polypeptide(L)' 'MNFPLTLTVADRQSMDSELDAAVSAAKARALADRRHGILVTRHAADKFTISLSESVPFGLTREHQAW' A
#
# COMPACT_ATOMS: atom_id res chain seq x y z
N MET A 1 -7.21 -0.65 13.79
CA MET A 1 -6.08 -1.56 13.54
C MET A 1 -5.11 -0.85 12.61
N ASN A 2 -3.85 -0.68 13.01
CA ASN A 2 -2.86 0.03 12.20
C ASN A 2 -2.18 -0.99 11.27
N PHE A 3 -2.52 -1.00 9.98
CA PHE A 3 -1.83 -1.83 8.99
C PHE A 3 -0.90 -0.94 8.16
N PRO A 4 0.40 -0.87 8.49
CA PRO A 4 1.41 -0.49 7.51
C PRO A 4 2.23 -1.72 7.11
N LEU A 5 2.14 -2.11 5.84
CA LEU A 5 2.99 -3.13 5.23
C LEU A 5 4.14 -2.44 4.51
N THR A 6 5.35 -2.62 5.01
CA THR A 6 6.55 -2.07 4.39
C THR A 6 7.14 -3.12 3.45
N LEU A 7 7.38 -2.72 2.21
CA LEU A 7 7.95 -3.56 1.17
C LEU A 7 9.31 -2.99 0.78
N THR A 8 10.33 -3.86 0.69
CA THR A 8 11.65 -3.52 0.15
C THR A 8 11.93 -4.46 -0.99
N VAL A 9 11.92 -3.92 -2.20
CA VAL A 9 12.05 -4.69 -3.43
C VAL A 9 13.51 -4.77 -3.81
N ALA A 10 14.06 -5.99 -3.85
CA ALA A 10 15.44 -6.21 -4.29
C ALA A 10 15.58 -6.06 -5.82
N ASP A 11 14.59 -6.53 -6.57
CA ASP A 11 14.64 -6.61 -8.03
C ASP A 11 13.46 -5.92 -8.70
N ARG A 12 13.75 -5.05 -9.67
CA ARG A 12 12.73 -4.31 -10.43
C ARG A 12 11.75 -5.23 -11.16
N GLN A 13 12.14 -6.47 -11.45
CA GLN A 13 11.30 -7.47 -12.10
C GLN A 13 10.23 -8.05 -11.15
N SER A 14 10.56 -8.19 -9.86
CA SER A 14 9.63 -8.63 -8.80
C SER A 14 8.80 -7.48 -8.22
N MET A 15 9.25 -6.23 -8.43
CA MET A 15 8.61 -5.02 -7.92
C MET A 15 7.10 -5.01 -8.13
N ASP A 16 6.64 -5.16 -9.38
CA ASP A 16 5.22 -5.06 -9.69
C ASP A 16 4.42 -6.18 -9.03
N SER A 17 4.99 -7.40 -8.95
CA SER A 17 4.32 -8.54 -8.32
C SER A 17 4.24 -8.39 -6.80
N GLU A 18 5.31 -7.94 -6.16
CA GLU A 18 5.34 -7.71 -4.72
C GLU A 18 4.42 -6.53 -4.33
N LEU A 19 4.41 -5.47 -5.13
CA LEU A 19 3.53 -4.32 -4.92
C LEU A 19 2.06 -4.73 -5.08
N ASP A 20 1.73 -5.50 -6.11
CA ASP A 20 0.36 -5.97 -6.35
C ASP A 20 -0.12 -6.93 -5.24
N ALA A 21 0.76 -7.82 -4.76
CA ALA A 21 0.47 -8.68 -3.60
C ALA A 21 0.22 -7.87 -2.33
N ALA A 22 1.06 -6.86 -2.06
CA ALA A 22 0.92 -5.96 -0.93
C ALA A 22 -0.40 -5.15 -0.98
N VAL A 23 -0.71 -4.59 -2.15
CA VAL A 23 -1.96 -3.85 -2.38
C VAL A 23 -3.17 -4.77 -2.27
N SER A 24 -3.09 -6.00 -2.77
CA SER A 24 -4.17 -6.99 -2.65
C SER A 24 -4.45 -7.39 -1.20
N ALA A 25 -3.40 -7.57 -0.39
CA ALA A 25 -3.56 -7.80 1.05
C ALA A 25 -4.20 -6.59 1.75
N ALA A 26 -3.79 -5.37 1.40
CA ALA A 26 -4.39 -4.15 1.93
C ALA A 26 -5.86 -4.00 1.50
N LYS A 27 -6.22 -4.33 0.25
CA LYS A 27 -7.61 -4.36 -0.25
C LYS A 27 -8.47 -5.34 0.52
N ALA A 28 -7.97 -6.56 0.74
CA ALA A 28 -8.69 -7.58 1.53
C ALA A 28 -8.96 -7.08 2.96
N ARG A 29 -8.01 -6.34 3.55
CA ARG A 29 -8.20 -5.76 4.88
C ARG A 29 -9.15 -4.56 4.87
N ALA A 30 -9.03 -3.68 3.88
CA ALA A 30 -9.93 -2.54 3.69
C ALA A 30 -11.39 -3.00 3.50
N LEU A 31 -11.60 -4.13 2.81
CA LEU A 31 -12.91 -4.74 2.61
C LEU A 31 -13.53 -5.27 3.92
N ALA A 32 -12.72 -5.69 4.90
CA ALA A 32 -13.23 -6.11 6.20
C ALA A 32 -13.76 -4.92 7.01
N ASP A 33 -13.07 -3.78 6.98
CA ASP A 33 -13.46 -2.59 7.75
C ASP A 33 -14.42 -1.66 6.98
N ARG A 34 -14.44 -1.72 5.63
CA ARG A 34 -15.24 -0.90 4.69
C ARG A 34 -15.19 0.61 4.91
N ARG A 35 -14.17 1.10 5.61
CA ARG A 35 -14.11 2.49 6.09
C ARG A 35 -12.85 3.24 5.67
N HIS A 36 -11.82 2.52 5.22
CA HIS A 36 -10.50 3.07 4.92
C HIS A 36 -10.12 2.78 3.47
N GLY A 37 -9.45 3.73 2.83
CA GLY A 37 -8.78 3.53 1.55
C GLY A 37 -7.32 3.08 1.75
N ILE A 38 -6.62 2.89 0.64
CA ILE A 38 -5.23 2.41 0.64
C ILE A 38 -4.32 3.58 0.29
N LEU A 39 -3.32 3.83 1.12
CA LEU A 39 -2.26 4.81 0.92
C LEU A 39 -0.94 4.08 0.70
N VAL A 40 -0.42 4.17 -0.52
CA VAL A 40 0.90 3.64 -0.88
C VAL A 40 1.90 4.78 -0.80
N THR A 41 2.81 4.73 0.18
CA THR A 41 3.88 5.71 0.35
C THR A 41 5.18 5.16 -0.20
N ARG A 42 5.71 5.80 -1.24
CA ARG A 42 7.04 5.50 -1.77
C ARG A 42 8.07 6.33 -1.02
N HIS A 43 8.98 5.64 -0.32
CA HIS A 43 10.09 6.26 0.41
C HIS A 43 11.38 6.30 -0.40
N ALA A 44 11.60 5.31 -1.27
CA ALA A 44 12.77 5.24 -2.15
C ALA A 44 12.43 4.49 -3.45
N ALA A 45 13.42 4.30 -4.31
CA ALA A 45 13.24 3.56 -5.57
C ALA A 45 12.76 2.12 -5.33
N ASP A 46 13.26 1.50 -4.26
CA ASP A 46 13.08 0.12 -3.80
C ASP A 46 12.19 0.00 -2.55
N LYS A 47 11.89 1.11 -1.86
CA LYS A 47 11.18 1.09 -0.57
C LYS A 47 9.79 1.71 -0.64
N PHE A 48 8.80 0.91 -0.29
CA PHE A 48 7.37 1.28 -0.30
C PHE A 48 6.71 0.94 1.04
N THR A 49 5.64 1.65 1.37
CA THR A 49 4.84 1.41 2.56
C THR A 49 3.37 1.52 2.21
N ILE A 50 2.65 0.41 2.25
CA ILE A 50 1.24 0.32 1.95
C ILE A 50 0.49 0.38 3.27
N SER A 51 -0.38 1.36 3.45
CA SER A 51 -1.14 1.53 4.69
C SER A 51 -2.61 1.79 4.44
N LEU A 52 -3.45 1.45 5.41
CA LEU A 52 -4.84 1.89 5.40
C LEU A 52 -4.94 3.28 6.00
N SER A 53 -5.57 4.20 5.28
CA SER A 53 -5.71 5.59 5.72
C SER A 53 -7.16 6.04 5.68
N GLU A 54 -7.57 6.75 6.73
CA GLU A 54 -8.85 7.47 6.79
C GLU A 54 -8.86 8.69 5.86
N SER A 55 -7.69 9.19 5.49
CA SER A 55 -7.56 10.29 4.52
C SER A 55 -7.86 9.86 3.09
N VAL A 56 -7.93 8.56 2.82
CA VAL A 56 -8.29 8.00 1.52
C VAL A 56 -9.66 7.36 1.66
N PRO A 57 -10.69 7.75 0.87
CA PRO A 57 -11.98 7.10 0.94
C PRO A 57 -11.88 5.62 0.57
N PHE A 58 -12.74 4.79 1.17
CA PHE A 58 -12.85 3.38 0.82
C PHE A 58 -13.08 3.20 -0.68
N GLY A 59 -12.36 2.24 -1.29
CA GLY A 59 -12.39 1.97 -2.72
C GLY A 59 -11.38 2.78 -3.55
N LEU A 60 -10.66 3.72 -2.94
CA LEU A 60 -9.55 4.44 -3.58
C LEU A 60 -8.20 3.92 -3.09
N THR A 61 -7.26 3.87 -4.03
CA THR A 61 -5.83 3.70 -3.76
C THR A 61 -5.13 4.99 -4.14
N ARG A 62 -4.40 5.58 -3.21
CA ARG A 62 -3.65 6.81 -3.43
C ARG A 62 -2.18 6.54 -3.23
N GLU A 63 -1.39 6.96 -4.20
CA GLU A 63 0.06 6.93 -4.10
C GLU A 63 0.57 8.27 -3.57
N HIS A 64 1.51 8.22 -2.64
CA HIS A 64 2.20 9.36 -2.08
C HIS A 64 3.70 9.12 -2.22
N GLN A 65 4.43 10.12 -2.66
CA GLN A 65 5.88 10.02 -2.77
C GLN A 65 6.49 10.94 -1.71
N ALA A 66 7.32 10.39 -0.82
CA ALA A 66 7.84 11.09 0.35
C ALA A 66 9.29 11.58 0.15
N TRP A 67 9.61 12.11 -1.03
CA TRP A 67 10.94 12.65 -1.40
C TRP A 67 10.93 14.16 -1.52
#